data_AF-A0A7J4K3W8-F1
#
_entry.id   AF-A0A7J4K3W8-F1
#
_cell.length_a   1.000
_cell.length_b   1.000
_cell.length_c   1.000
_cell.angle_alpha   90.00
_cell.angle_beta   90.00
_cell.angle_gamma   90.00
#
_symmetry.space_group_name_H-M   'P 1'
#
loop_
_entity.id
_entity.type
_entity.pdbx_description
1 polymer ?
#
loop_
_entity_poly.entity_id
_entity_poly.type
_entity_poly.pdbx_seq_one_letter_code
_entity_poly.pdbx_strand_id
1 'polypeptide(L)' 'MVQALITMSDFEDGVVTIVKGKYGLKNKSDAIRRIIQDYANEELEVRPEFLEKLRKRDTETGIPFRNLKELRKLTRSR' A
#
# COMPACT_ATOMS: atom_id res chain seq x y z
N MET A 1 16.07 -4.25 3.17
CA MET A 1 15.10 -4.93 4.07
C MET A 1 15.32 -4.39 5.47
N VAL A 2 14.26 -4.05 6.19
CA VAL A 2 14.33 -3.60 7.59
C VAL A 2 13.92 -4.79 8.47
N GLN A 3 14.66 -5.04 9.55
CA GLN A 3 14.31 -6.03 10.56
C GLN A 3 13.82 -5.31 11.82
N ALA A 4 12.77 -5.84 12.45
CA ALA A 4 12.22 -5.32 13.69
C ALA A 4 12.14 -6.45 14.72
N LEU A 5 12.62 -6.17 15.93
CA LEU A 5 12.37 -7.01 17.10
C LEU A 5 11.13 -6.46 17.81
N ILE A 6 10.15 -7.31 18.07
CA ILE A 6 8.90 -6.93 18.71
C ILE A 6 8.62 -7.91 19.86
N THR A 7 8.17 -7.37 20.98
CA THR A 7 7.65 -8.16 22.09
C THR A 7 6.14 -8.25 21.92
N MET A 8 5.61 -9.46 22.02
CA MET A 8 4.18 -9.74 21.85
C MET A 8 3.68 -10.45 23.11
N SER A 9 2.43 -10.19 23.48
CA SER A 9 1.70 -10.97 24.47
C SER A 9 1.35 -12.36 23.93
N ASP A 10 1.03 -13.29 24.82
CA ASP A 10 0.60 -14.65 24.45
C ASP A 10 -0.62 -14.64 23.52
N PHE A 11 -1.54 -13.69 23.74
CA PHE A 11 -2.71 -13.50 22.89
C PHE A 11 -2.32 -13.10 21.48
N GLU A 12 -1.46 -12.09 21.32
CA GLU A 12 -1.01 -11.62 20.01
C GLU A 12 -0.22 -12.70 19.26
N ASP A 13 0.60 -13.48 19.96
CA ASP A 13 1.32 -14.62 19.37
C ASP A 13 0.36 -15.73 18.87
N GLY A 14 -0.70 -15.98 19.64
CA GLY A 14 -1.79 -16.88 19.26
C GLY A 14 -2.50 -16.41 17.99
N VAL A 15 -2.82 -15.12 17.89
CA VAL A 15 -3.43 -14.52 16.69
C VAL A 15 -2.52 -14.70 15.47
N VAL A 16 -1.22 -14.37 15.59
CA VAL A 16 -0.26 -14.55 14.50
C VAL A 16 -0.15 -16.01 14.07
N THR A 17 -0.21 -16.95 15.03
CA THR A 17 -0.17 -18.39 14.76
C THR A 17 -1.40 -18.85 13.97
N ILE A 18 -2.59 -18.36 14.34
CA ILE A 18 -3.84 -18.66 13.60
C ILE A 18 -3.75 -18.12 12.17
N VAL A 19 -3.30 -16.87 11.99
CA VAL A 19 -3.13 -16.27 10.65
C VAL A 19 -2.13 -17.06 9.83
N LYS A 20 -0.98 -17.43 10.42
CA LYS A 20 0.02 -18.27 9.76
C LYS A 20 -0.60 -19.57 9.25
N GLY A 21 -1.37 -20.27 10.09
CA GLY A 21 -2.06 -21.50 9.73
C GLY A 21 -3.11 -21.29 8.63
N LYS A 22 -3.97 -20.29 8.78
CA LYS A 22 -5.06 -19.95 7.84
C LYS A 22 -4.55 -19.72 6.41
N TYR A 23 -3.40 -19.07 6.26
CA TYR A 23 -2.82 -18.74 4.95
C TYR A 23 -1.68 -19.69 4.52
N GLY A 24 -1.42 -20.78 5.26
CA GLY A 24 -0.37 -21.74 4.93
C GLY A 24 1.05 -21.16 4.94
N LEU A 25 1.31 -20.16 5.78
CA LEU A 25 2.55 -19.39 5.78
C LEU A 25 3.68 -20.13 6.51
N LYS A 26 4.92 -19.96 6.03
CA LYS A 26 6.08 -20.71 6.53
C LYS A 26 6.49 -20.29 7.93
N ASN A 27 6.49 -19.00 8.23
CA ASN A 27 6.93 -18.45 9.52
C ASN A 27 5.99 -17.34 10.02
N LYS A 28 6.16 -16.97 11.30
CA LYS A 28 5.34 -15.93 11.96
C LYS A 28 5.59 -14.55 11.34
N SER A 29 6.80 -14.26 10.87
CA SER A 29 7.13 -13.00 10.20
C SER A 29 6.32 -12.80 8.90
N ASP A 30 6.10 -13.87 8.14
CA ASP A 30 5.25 -13.83 6.93
C ASP A 30 3.79 -13.56 7.30
N ALA A 31 3.32 -14.12 8.42
CA ALA A 31 1.97 -13.86 8.93
C ALA A 31 1.80 -12.41 9.40
N ILE A 32 2.79 -11.85 10.11
CA ILE A 32 2.79 -10.43 10.47
C ILE A 32 2.80 -9.55 9.22
N ARG A 33 3.59 -9.87 8.20
CA ARG A 33 3.58 -9.13 6.93
C ARG A 33 2.20 -9.15 6.29
N ARG A 34 1.50 -10.28 6.33
CA ARG A 34 0.13 -10.39 5.82
C ARG A 34 -0.84 -9.51 6.61
N ILE A 35 -0.78 -9.52 7.94
CA ILE A 35 -1.62 -8.68 8.81
C ILE A 35 -1.40 -7.19 8.48
N ILE A 36 -0.15 -6.75 8.34
CA ILE A 36 0.19 -5.37 7.98
C ILE A 36 -0.40 -5.01 6.61
N GLN A 37 -0.33 -5.92 5.63
CA GLN A 37 -0.92 -5.70 4.31
C GLN A 37 -2.45 -5.60 4.35
N ASP A 38 -3.10 -6.47 5.12
CA ASP A 38 -4.55 -6.45 5.27
C ASP A 38 -4.99 -5.16 5.98
N TYR A 39 -4.32 -4.75 7.05
CA TYR A 39 -4.53 -3.44 7.70
C TYR A 39 -4.30 -2.28 6.72
N ALA A 40 -3.23 -2.33 5.93
CA ALA A 40 -2.95 -1.31 4.92
C ALA A 40 -4.02 -1.21 3.83
N ASN A 41 -4.71 -2.31 3.52
CA ASN A 41 -5.78 -2.33 2.54
C ASN A 41 -7.11 -1.79 3.10
N GLU A 42 -7.35 -2.01 4.40
CA GLU A 42 -8.60 -1.68 5.09
C GLU A 42 -8.59 -0.24 5.66
N GLU A 43 -7.47 0.19 6.24
CA GLU A 43 -7.42 1.38 7.09
C GLU A 43 -6.58 2.55 6.52
N LEU A 44 -5.70 2.32 5.55
CA LEU A 44 -4.93 3.43 4.98
C LEU A 44 -5.78 4.22 3.98
N GLU A 45 -6.13 5.45 4.35
CA GLU A 45 -6.78 6.42 3.46
C GLU A 45 -5.99 6.65 2.17
N VAL A 46 -4.65 6.61 2.26
CA VAL A 46 -3.75 6.73 1.12
C VAL A 46 -2.83 5.51 1.06
N ARG A 47 -3.02 4.67 0.04
CA ARG A 47 -2.15 3.51 -0.15
C ARG A 47 -0.73 3.99 -0.49
N PRO A 48 0.33 3.40 0.09
CA PRO A 48 1.72 3.82 -0.14
C PRO A 48 2.12 3.85 -1.63
N GLU A 49 1.56 2.95 -2.44
CA GLU A 49 1.79 2.92 -3.88
C GLU A 49 1.31 4.20 -4.60
N PHE A 50 0.25 4.85 -4.09
CA PHE A 50 -0.21 6.13 -4.64
C PHE A 50 0.73 7.27 -4.28
N LEU A 51 1.36 7.25 -3.10
CA LEU A 51 2.36 8.25 -2.73
C LEU A 51 3.56 8.22 -3.68
N GLU A 52 4.03 7.03 -4.07
CA GLU A 52 5.11 6.88 -5.05
C GLU A 52 4.71 7.41 -6.44
N LYS A 53 3.47 7.15 -6.88
CA LYS A 53 2.94 7.70 -8.14
C LYS A 53 2.80 9.22 -8.11
N LEU A 54 2.36 9.79 -6.98
CA LEU A 54 2.23 11.23 -6.80
C LEU A 54 3.59 11.92 -6.83
N ARG A 55 4.58 11.40 -6.09
CA ARG A 55 5.95 11.94 -6.08
C ARG A 55 6.58 11.95 -7.47
N LYS A 56 6.38 10.89 -8.26
CA LYS A 56 6.84 10.85 -9.65
C LYS A 56 6.17 11.93 -10.51
N ARG A 57 4.84 12.07 -10.41
CA ARG A 57 4.09 13.07 -11.17
C ARG A 57 4.39 14.51 -10.76
N ASP A 58 4.75 14.75 -9.51
CA ASP A 58 5.11 16.09 -9.01
C ASP A 58 6.39 16.62 -9.69
N THR A 59 7.26 15.71 -10.15
CA THR A 59 8.46 16.05 -10.93
C THR A 59 8.23 16.14 -12.44
N GLU A 60 7.05 15.74 -12.92
CA GLU A 60 6.73 15.78 -14.35
C GLU A 60 6.22 17.16 -14.75
N THR A 61 6.70 17.68 -15.88
CA THR A 61 6.21 18.95 -16.42
C THR A 61 4.77 18.77 -16.91
N GLY A 62 3.82 19.34 -16.18
CA GLY A 62 2.41 19.38 -16.59
C GLY A 62 2.20 20.20 -17.86
N ILE A 63 1.18 19.84 -18.64
CA ILE A 63 0.73 20.65 -19.78
C ILE A 63 -0.31 21.63 -19.26
N PRO A 64 -0.06 22.95 -19.25
CA PRO A 64 -1.05 23.93 -18.83
C PRO A 64 -2.20 23.99 -19.84
N PHE A 65 -3.42 24.09 -19.34
CA PHE A 65 -4.63 24.29 -20.15
C PHE A 65 -5.56 25.26 -19.42
N ARG A 66 -6.31 26.05 -20.19
CA ARG A 66 -7.14 27.13 -19.64
C ARG A 66 -8.55 26.68 -19.29
N ASN A 67 -9.04 25.62 -19.93
CA ASN A 67 -10.40 25.14 -19.73
C ASN A 67 -10.57 23.66 -20.08
N LEU A 68 -11.69 23.08 -19.65
CA LEU A 68 -12.01 21.67 -19.84
C LEU A 68 -12.11 21.26 -21.33
N LYS A 69 -12.48 22.20 -22.22
CA LYS A 69 -12.61 21.94 -23.66
C LYS A 69 -11.24 21.76 -24.32
N GLU A 70 -10.24 22.54 -23.90
CA GLU A 70 -8.84 22.41 -24.31
C GLU A 70 -8.24 21.08 -23.81
N LEU A 71 -8.43 20.75 -22.53
CA LEU A 71 -7.98 19.48 -21.96
C LEU A 71 -8.54 18.26 -22.70
N ARG A 72 -9.84 18.27 -23.02
CA ARG A 72 -10.50 17.17 -23.75
C ARG A 72 -9.97 16.99 -25.17
N LYS A 73 -9.51 18.06 -25.83
CA LYS A 73 -8.88 17.95 -27.16
C LYS A 73 -7.50 17.29 -27.09
N LEU A 74 -6.71 17.60 -26.06
CA LEU A 74 -5.38 17.03 -25.85
C LEU A 74 -5.42 15.54 -25.48
N THR A 75 -6.49 15.10 -24.80
CA THR A 75 -6.64 13.72 -24.31
C THR A 75 -7.44 12.80 -25.24
N ARG A 76 -8.35 13.30 -26.10
CA ARG A 76 -9.12 12.49 -27.07
C ARG A 76 -8.37 12.11 -28.35
N SER A 77 -7.13 12.54 -28.54
CA SER A 77 -6.33 12.24 -29.73
C SER A 77 -5.40 11.01 -29.58
N ARG A 78 -5.63 10.18 -28.56
CA ARG A 78 -4.98 8.87 -28.39
C ARG A 78 -6.01 7.76 -28.49
#